data_AF-A0A9P1DP25-F1
#
_entry.id   AF-A0A9P1DP25-F1
#
_cell.length_a   1.000
_cell.length_b   1.000
_cell.length_c   1.000
_cell.angle_alpha   90.00
_cell.angle_beta   90.00
_cell.angle_gamma   90.00
#
_symmetry.space_group_name_H-M   'P 1'
#
loop_
_entity.id
_entity.type
_entity.pdbx_description
1 polymer ?
#
loop_
_entity_poly.entity_id
_entity_poly.type
_entity_poly.pdbx_seq_one_letter_code
_entity_poly.pdbx_strand_id
1 'polypeptide(L)'
;MKAQEVHINMVRQYRCAQTRMNHMSEDATKPGRKDNFDEFIKIDIDACDEAKFKCPRNIANAKNLERLWRPQLHLHGSLIWGVAECYYVMEPDIPKDASTEATILCKALDDAADLLRQRSTSMPGNLILEA
;
A
#
# COMPACT_ATOMS: atom_id res chain seq x y z
N MET A 1 26.60 15.12 15.48
CA MET A 1 27.07 14.78 14.12
C MET A 1 27.14 13.26 13.88
N LYS A 2 27.87 12.45 14.67
CA LYS A 2 27.96 10.99 14.44
C LYS A 2 26.60 10.24 14.39
N ALA A 3 25.68 10.52 15.31
CA ALA A 3 24.37 9.86 15.34
C ALA A 3 23.50 10.15 14.10
N GLN A 4 23.55 11.39 13.60
CA GLN A 4 22.81 11.80 12.40
C GLN A 4 23.34 11.08 11.15
N GLU A 5 24.67 10.97 11.03
CA GLU A 5 25.29 10.26 9.92
C GLU A 5 24.95 8.77 9.91
N VAL A 6 24.98 8.12 11.08
CA VAL A 6 24.54 6.72 11.23
C VAL A 6 23.08 6.55 10.82
N HIS A 7 22.19 7.43 11.28
CA HIS A 7 20.78 7.38 10.91
C HIS A 7 20.57 7.55 9.40
N ILE A 8 21.22 8.54 8.78
CA ILE A 8 21.12 8.77 7.33
C ILE A 8 21.60 7.54 6.55
N ASN A 9 22.70 6.92 6.97
CA ASN A 9 23.23 5.73 6.33
C ASN A 9 22.28 4.53 6.46
N MET A 10 21.68 4.34 7.63
CA MET A 10 20.69 3.28 7.86
C MET A 10 19.45 3.46 6.97
N VAL A 11 18.90 4.67 6.90
CA VAL A 11 17.75 4.98 6.03
C VAL A 11 18.09 4.75 4.56
N ARG A 12 19.29 5.13 4.12
CA ARG A 12 19.76 4.88 2.74
C ARG A 12 19.86 3.38 2.43
N GLN A 13 20.48 2.61 3.33
CA GLN A 13 20.64 1.17 3.17
C GLN A 13 19.28 0.46 3.10
N TYR A 14 18.38 0.81 4.01
CA TYR A 14 17.02 0.30 4.01
C TYR A 14 16.29 0.64 2.69
N ARG A 15 16.39 1.89 2.22
CA ARG A 15 15.79 2.28 0.94
C ARG A 15 16.36 1.52 -0.26
N CYS A 16 17.66 1.25 -0.28
CA CYS A 16 18.27 0.42 -1.32
C CYS A 16 17.75 -1.02 -1.30
N ALA A 17 17.53 -1.60 -0.11
CA ALA A 17 16.92 -2.92 0.01
C ALA A 17 15.47 -2.91 -0.51
N GLN A 18 14.68 -1.90 -0.11
CA GLN A 18 13.30 -1.71 -0.57
C GLN A 18 13.20 -1.60 -2.09
N THR A 19 13.99 -0.74 -2.73
CA THR A 19 14.02 -0.62 -4.20
C THR A 19 14.34 -1.95 -4.88
N ARG A 20 15.26 -2.74 -4.33
CA ARG A 20 15.59 -4.05 -4.88
C ARG A 20 14.42 -5.02 -4.78
N MET A 21 13.77 -5.09 -3.61
CA MET A 21 12.61 -5.96 -3.41
C MET A 21 11.44 -5.57 -4.31
N ASN A 22 11.23 -4.27 -4.53
CA ASN A 22 10.22 -3.77 -5.46
C ASN A 22 10.43 -4.34 -6.88
N HIS A 23 11.65 -4.22 -7.41
CA HIS A 23 11.99 -4.76 -8.73
C HIS A 23 11.89 -6.29 -8.79
N MET A 24 12.28 -7.00 -7.73
CA MET A 24 12.14 -8.45 -7.67
C MET A 24 10.67 -8.91 -7.70
N SER A 25 9.78 -8.21 -6.99
CA SER A 25 8.34 -8.46 -7.05
C SER A 25 7.76 -8.14 -8.44
N GLU A 26 8.20 -7.03 -9.06
CA GLU A 26 7.80 -6.69 -10.43
C GLU A 26 8.22 -7.76 -11.43
N ASP A 27 9.45 -8.27 -11.32
CA ASP A 27 9.97 -9.34 -12.17
C ASP A 27 9.20 -10.65 -11.97
N ALA A 28 8.87 -10.98 -10.72
CA ALA A 28 8.12 -12.18 -10.36
C ALA A 28 6.68 -12.19 -10.87
N THR A 29 6.10 -11.00 -11.10
CA THR A 29 4.70 -10.81 -11.49
C THR A 29 4.51 -10.46 -12.97
N LYS A 30 5.57 -10.56 -13.78
CA LYS A 30 5.51 -10.32 -15.22
C LYS A 30 4.51 -11.26 -15.93
N PRO A 31 3.81 -10.78 -16.97
CA PRO A 31 2.88 -11.60 -17.76
C PRO A 31 3.53 -12.89 -18.30
N GLY A 32 2.84 -14.02 -18.15
CA GLY A 32 3.31 -15.33 -18.62
C GLY A 32 4.41 -15.98 -17.77
N ARG A 33 4.82 -15.37 -16.66
CA ARG A 33 5.73 -16.01 -15.69
C ARG A 33 5.02 -17.21 -15.05
N LYS A 34 5.70 -18.36 -15.03
CA LYS A 34 5.21 -19.62 -14.44
C LYS A 34 6.22 -20.11 -13.41
N ASP A 35 5.76 -20.94 -12.48
CA ASP A 35 6.57 -21.63 -11.47
C ASP A 35 7.38 -20.67 -10.55
N ASN A 36 6.82 -19.49 -10.26
CA ASN A 36 7.42 -18.47 -9.38
C ASN A 36 7.17 -18.72 -7.88
N PHE A 37 7.05 -19.98 -7.45
CA PHE A 37 6.71 -20.31 -6.06
C PHE A 37 7.81 -19.89 -5.07
N ASP A 38 9.09 -19.98 -5.47
CA ASP A 38 10.24 -19.55 -4.66
C ASP A 38 10.45 -18.03 -4.68
N GLU A 39 9.69 -17.30 -5.49
CA GLU A 39 9.73 -15.83 -5.56
C GLU A 39 8.71 -15.23 -4.58
N PHE A 40 8.67 -13.90 -4.52
CA PHE A 40 7.76 -13.19 -3.62
C PHE A 40 6.98 -12.10 -4.34
N ILE A 41 5.81 -11.81 -3.79
CA ILE A 41 5.04 -10.60 -4.07
C ILE A 41 5.24 -9.62 -2.91
N LYS A 42 5.50 -8.36 -3.22
CA LYS A 42 5.61 -7.29 -2.24
C LYS A 42 4.37 -6.40 -2.27
N ILE A 43 3.82 -6.13 -1.09
CA ILE A 43 2.67 -5.25 -0.90
C ILE A 43 3.05 -4.19 0.13
N ASP A 44 2.91 -2.92 -0.27
CA ASP A 44 3.01 -1.77 0.65
C ASP A 44 1.61 -1.26 0.94
N ILE A 45 1.24 -1.08 2.20
CA ILE A 45 -0.05 -0.53 2.63
C ILE A 45 0.22 0.78 3.38
N ASP A 46 -0.53 1.83 3.08
CA ASP A 46 -0.44 3.11 3.80
C ASP A 46 -1.82 3.71 4.04
N ALA A 47 -2.08 4.10 5.29
CA ALA A 47 -3.30 4.76 5.70
C ALA A 47 -3.14 6.28 5.56
N CYS A 48 -3.83 6.88 4.59
CA CYS A 48 -3.70 8.31 4.34
C CYS A 48 -4.28 9.14 5.48
N ASP A 49 -3.64 10.28 5.79
CA ASP A 49 -4.08 11.26 6.80
C ASP A 49 -5.55 11.68 6.64
N GLU A 50 -6.36 11.41 7.67
CA GLU A 50 -7.82 11.61 7.72
C GLU A 50 -8.23 13.06 7.51
N ALA A 51 -7.39 14.01 7.93
CA ALA A 51 -7.67 15.42 7.79
C ALA A 51 -7.86 15.83 6.33
N LYS A 52 -7.26 15.08 5.39
CA LYS A 52 -7.35 15.30 3.93
C LYS A 52 -8.66 14.80 3.32
N PHE A 53 -9.44 14.01 4.06
CA PHE A 53 -10.65 13.32 3.58
C PHE A 53 -11.93 13.74 4.31
N LYS A 54 -11.94 14.96 4.88
CA LYS A 54 -13.17 15.59 5.40
C LYS A 54 -14.17 15.88 4.27
N CYS A 55 -15.39 15.38 4.42
CA CYS A 55 -16.48 15.53 3.44
C CYS A 55 -17.65 16.38 4.00
N PRO A 56 -18.29 17.23 3.17
CA PRO A 56 -17.94 17.54 1.79
C PRO A 56 -16.61 18.30 1.70
N ARG A 57 -15.85 18.03 0.63
CA ARG A 57 -14.59 18.70 0.35
C ARG A 57 -14.88 20.03 -0.36
N ASN A 58 -14.55 21.14 0.30
CA ASN A 58 -14.72 22.47 -0.28
C ASN A 58 -13.37 23.18 -0.26
N ILE A 59 -12.66 23.12 -1.39
CA ILE A 59 -11.32 23.68 -1.56
C ILE A 59 -11.37 25.21 -1.50
N ALA A 60 -12.40 25.81 -2.09
CA ALA A 60 -12.56 27.27 -2.14
C ALA A 60 -12.71 27.90 -0.75
N ASN A 61 -13.26 27.16 0.22
CA ASN A 61 -13.50 27.65 1.57
C ASN A 61 -12.86 26.78 2.67
N ALA A 62 -11.78 26.06 2.32
CA ALA A 62 -11.20 25.03 3.18
C ALA A 62 -10.81 25.55 4.58
N LYS A 63 -10.23 26.75 4.65
CA LYS A 63 -9.78 27.37 5.90
C LYS A 63 -10.92 27.68 6.86
N ASN A 64 -12.05 28.18 6.36
CA ASN A 64 -13.20 28.50 7.21
C ASN A 64 -13.94 27.23 7.67
N LEU A 65 -13.90 26.17 6.86
CA LEU A 65 -14.55 24.89 7.13
C LEU A 65 -13.65 23.90 7.89
N GLU A 66 -12.41 24.27 8.20
CA GLU A 66 -11.45 23.43 8.92
C GLU A 66 -11.93 23.13 10.34
N ARG A 67 -12.49 24.15 11.01
CA ARG A 67 -12.97 24.10 12.39
C ARG A 67 -14.36 23.48 12.56
N LEU A 68 -15.09 23.28 11.47
CA LEU A 68 -16.40 22.65 11.52
C LEU A 68 -16.24 21.13 11.61
N TRP A 69 -17.10 20.50 12.41
CA TRP A 69 -17.23 19.06 12.38
C TRP A 69 -17.72 18.62 10.99
N ARG A 70 -17.02 17.66 10.41
CA ARG A 70 -17.31 17.06 9.11
C ARG A 70 -16.95 15.57 9.17
N PRO A 71 -17.74 14.68 8.54
CA PRO A 71 -17.37 13.28 8.35
C PRO A 71 -15.98 13.15 7.74
N GLN A 72 -15.16 12.24 8.27
CA GLN A 72 -13.80 11.97 7.81
C GLN A 72 -13.78 10.58 7.19
N LEU A 73 -13.67 10.49 5.87
CA LEU A 73 -13.52 9.19 5.22
C LEU A 73 -12.12 8.65 5.47
N HIS A 74 -12.00 7.34 5.61
CA HIS A 74 -10.70 6.70 5.74
C HIS A 74 -10.26 6.19 4.37
N LEU A 75 -9.09 6.63 3.91
CA LEU A 75 -8.49 6.16 2.68
C LEU A 75 -7.23 5.35 3.00
N HIS A 76 -7.16 4.14 2.43
CA HIS A 76 -5.96 3.32 2.45
C HIS A 76 -5.49 3.07 1.02
N GLY A 77 -4.19 3.26 0.79
CA GLY A 77 -3.51 2.85 -0.43
C GLY A 77 -2.85 1.50 -0.22
N SER A 78 -2.91 0.64 -1.23
CA SER A 78 -2.13 -0.59 -1.29
C SER A 78 -1.41 -0.67 -2.64
N LEU A 79 -0.10 -0.74 -2.61
CA LEU A 79 0.74 -0.89 -3.78
C LEU A 79 1.25 -2.33 -3.87
N ILE A 80 0.72 -3.06 -4.84
CA ILE A 80 1.08 -4.44 -5.14
C ILE A 80 2.11 -4.40 -6.27
N TRP A 81 3.39 -4.50 -5.92
CA TRP A 81 4.51 -4.25 -6.84
C TRP A 81 4.47 -5.17 -8.07
N GLY A 82 4.31 -4.57 -9.25
CA GLY A 82 4.18 -5.24 -10.55
C GLY A 82 2.76 -5.66 -10.95
N VAL A 83 1.78 -5.50 -10.05
CA VAL A 83 0.41 -5.95 -10.28
C VAL A 83 -0.55 -4.78 -10.39
N ALA A 84 -0.76 -4.03 -9.30
CA ALA A 84 -1.77 -2.99 -9.23
C ALA A 84 -1.50 -2.00 -8.09
N GLU A 85 -2.15 -0.85 -8.19
CA GLU A 85 -2.30 0.11 -7.10
C GLU A 85 -3.79 0.20 -6.76
N CYS A 86 -4.13 -0.10 -5.51
CA CYS A 86 -5.50 -0.20 -5.03
C CYS A 86 -5.76 0.90 -3.99
N TYR A 87 -6.94 1.50 -4.06
CA TYR A 87 -7.38 2.54 -3.12
C TYR A 87 -8.70 2.12 -2.48
N TYR A 88 -8.70 2.00 -1.16
CA TYR A 88 -9.85 1.57 -0.37
C TYR A 88 -10.41 2.76 0.41
N VAL A 89 -11.66 3.09 0.14
CA VAL A 89 -12.41 4.11 0.88
C VAL A 89 -13.32 3.42 1.86
N MET A 90 -13.22 3.82 3.12
CA MET A 90 -14.04 3.28 4.22
C MET A 90 -14.85 4.38 4.87
N GLU A 91 -15.92 3.95 5.51
CA GLU A 91 -16.83 4.82 6.24
C GLU A 91 -16.15 5.42 7.48
N PRO A 92 -16.58 6.61 7.95
CA PRO A 92 -15.94 7.31 9.06
C PRO A 92 -15.99 6.59 10.41
N ASP A 93 -16.87 5.62 10.56
CA ASP A 93 -17.09 4.83 11.77
C ASP A 93 -16.25 3.55 11.82
N ILE A 94 -15.56 3.20 10.72
CA ILE A 94 -14.63 2.07 10.69
C ILE A 94 -13.29 2.50 11.27
N PRO A 95 -12.80 1.90 12.37
CA PRO A 95 -11.53 2.28 12.96
C PRO A 95 -10.35 1.93 12.02
N LYS A 96 -9.34 2.80 12.01
CA LYS A 96 -8.02 2.48 11.43
C LYS A 96 -7.21 1.65 12.39
N ASP A 97 -7.55 0.38 12.49
CA ASP A 97 -6.84 -0.58 13.32
C ASP A 97 -6.22 -1.69 12.47
N ALA A 98 -5.48 -2.58 13.15
CA ALA A 98 -4.85 -3.71 12.50
C ALA A 98 -5.85 -4.69 11.85
N SER A 99 -7.11 -4.72 12.31
CA SER A 99 -8.15 -5.58 11.73
C SER A 99 -8.56 -5.07 10.36
N THR A 100 -8.70 -3.75 10.24
CA THR A 100 -8.97 -3.06 8.98
C THR A 100 -7.82 -3.24 8.00
N GLU A 101 -6.57 -3.09 8.44
CA GLU A 101 -5.40 -3.33 7.60
C GLU A 101 -5.28 -4.79 7.14
N ALA A 102 -5.56 -5.76 8.01
CA ALA A 102 -5.59 -7.17 7.63
C ALA A 102 -6.67 -7.46 6.57
N THR A 103 -7.84 -6.83 6.69
CA THR A 103 -8.91 -6.94 5.70
C THR A 103 -8.48 -6.38 4.34
N ILE A 104 -7.82 -5.22 4.35
CA ILE A 104 -7.26 -4.59 3.15
C ILE A 104 -6.19 -5.48 2.52
N LEU A 105 -5.30 -6.08 3.32
CA LEU A 105 -4.28 -7.01 2.84
C LEU A 105 -4.91 -8.23 2.16
N CYS A 106 -5.89 -8.88 2.80
CA CYS A 106 -6.59 -10.01 2.21
C CYS A 106 -7.24 -9.62 0.87
N LYS A 107 -7.92 -8.47 0.83
CA LYS A 107 -8.55 -8.00 -0.40
C LYS A 107 -7.54 -7.69 -1.51
N ALA A 108 -6.40 -7.09 -1.16
CA ALA A 108 -5.32 -6.83 -2.09
C ALA A 108 -4.73 -8.13 -2.66
N LEU A 109 -4.57 -9.17 -1.84
CA LEU A 109 -4.11 -10.48 -2.29
C LEU A 109 -5.11 -11.16 -3.23
N ASP A 110 -6.41 -11.08 -2.95
CA ASP A 110 -7.46 -11.59 -3.83
C ASP A 110 -7.43 -10.89 -5.19
N ASP A 111 -7.35 -9.56 -5.19
CA ASP A 111 -7.26 -8.76 -6.42
C ASP A 111 -5.98 -9.07 -7.19
N ALA A 112 -4.86 -9.27 -6.50
CA ALA A 112 -3.61 -9.68 -7.12
C ALA A 112 -3.75 -11.05 -7.79
N ALA A 113 -4.34 -12.03 -7.10
CA ALA A 113 -4.55 -13.37 -7.64
C ALA A 113 -5.41 -13.35 -8.90
N ASP A 114 -6.48 -12.57 -8.91
CA ASP A 114 -7.37 -12.44 -10.07
C ASP A 114 -6.68 -11.74 -11.25
N LEU A 115 -5.93 -10.66 -11.00
CA LEU A 115 -5.19 -9.95 -12.04
C LEU A 115 -4.04 -10.80 -12.62
N LEU A 116 -3.32 -11.54 -11.77
CA LEU A 116 -2.26 -12.45 -12.23
C LEU A 116 -2.84 -13.61 -13.05
N ARG A 117 -3.99 -14.15 -12.64
CA ARG A 117 -4.72 -15.17 -13.41
C ARG A 117 -5.11 -14.66 -14.79
N GLN A 118 -5.62 -13.42 -14.89
CA GLN A 118 -5.93 -12.79 -16.18
C GLN A 118 -4.68 -12.62 -17.06
N ARG A 119 -3.51 -12.40 -16.45
CA ARG A 119 -2.22 -12.29 -17.15
C ARG A 119 -1.57 -13.63 -17.48
N SER A 120 -2.22 -14.76 -17.19
CA SER A 120 -1.63 -16.11 -17.30
C SER A 120 -0.31 -16.24 -16.53
N THR A 121 -0.22 -15.55 -15.39
CA THR A 121 0.92 -15.56 -14.48
C THR A 121 0.56 -16.28 -13.19
N SER A 122 1.43 -17.14 -12.68
CA SER A 122 1.23 -17.76 -11.37
C SER A 122 1.48 -16.76 -10.23
N MET A 123 0.80 -16.95 -9.10
CA MET A 123 1.04 -16.12 -7.92
C MET A 123 2.34 -16.56 -7.22
N PRO A 124 3.24 -15.61 -6.85
CA PRO A 124 4.41 -15.94 -6.06
C PRO A 124 4.06 -16.61 -4.72
N GLY A 125 4.89 -17.53 -4.25
CA GLY A 125 4.59 -18.33 -3.05
C GLY A 125 4.85 -17.60 -1.73
N ASN A 126 5.65 -16.53 -1.75
CA ASN A 126 6.02 -15.76 -0.56
C ASN A 126 5.45 -14.34 -0.60
N LEU A 127 5.15 -13.79 0.58
CA LEU A 127 4.65 -12.42 0.75
C LEU A 127 5.67 -11.59 1.54
N ILE A 128 5.99 -10.41 1.03
CA ILE A 128 6.66 -9.34 1.78
C ILE A 128 5.63 -8.24 2.00
N LEU A 129 5.38 -7.91 3.26
CA LEU A 129 4.46 -6.86 3.67
C LEU A 129 5.25 -5.68 4.24
N GLU A 130 4.96 -4.48 3.75
CA GLU A 130 5.35 -3.22 4.38
C GLU A 130 4.06 -2.46 4.72
N ALA A 131 3.89 -2.06 5.97
CA ALA A 131 2.73 -1.29 6.45
C ALA A 131 3.20 -0.20 7.43
#